data_AF-A0A1J4TN51-F1
#
_entry.id   AF-A0A1J4TN51-F1
#
_cell.length_a   1.000
_cell.length_b   1.000
_cell.length_c   1.000
_cell.angle_alpha   90.00
_cell.angle_beta   90.00
_cell.angle_gamma   90.00
#
_symmetry.space_group_name_H-M   'P 1'
#
loop_
_entity.id
_entity.type
_entity.pdbx_description
1 polymer ?
#
loop_
_entity_poly.entity_id
_entity_poly.type
_entity_poly.pdbx_seq_one_letter_code
_entity_poly.pdbx_strand_id
1 'polypeptide(L)'
;MNTANKTTSTINPCPDCPSGSEGGVGVSLSDTALNNIINTLQLGTADKVMLTWLKLEATPAELLAMDKFLEDNVNSEETHAFLREAINALMNNGEVDWVDKIIIDSTFKNTKAECIYNKLNALSTKFSDAIKKFDGEFPVSHLKMSVDNNLPDSVNAITSNSGTYIIEIKINGNTLQNRTVLELARTLIHETIHAEMYRKLRSVNYSVSINDFLGIFYYYSTYKNWQHQQMASNYRTTIVDMLKEFDNNQHTESFYSDLAWEGLQGTVAWNELSSNEKTRIIKAVKDYKNNGNKNCN
;
A
#
# COMPACT_ATOMS: atom_id res chain seq x y z
N MET A 1 28.28 0.19 45.28
CA MET A 1 29.13 -0.85 44.67
C MET A 1 28.25 -1.92 44.06
N ASN A 2 28.00 -1.84 42.76
CA ASN A 2 28.24 -2.89 41.76
C ASN A 2 27.52 -2.50 40.47
N THR A 3 28.35 -2.12 39.51
CA THR A 3 28.04 -1.76 38.13
C THR A 3 27.78 -3.04 37.33
N ALA A 4 26.57 -3.19 36.77
CA ALA A 4 26.29 -4.20 35.76
C ALA A 4 26.58 -3.61 34.38
N ASN A 5 27.68 -4.08 33.78
CA ASN A 5 28.17 -3.69 32.47
C ASN A 5 27.37 -4.43 31.39
N LYS A 6 26.76 -3.69 30.47
CA LYS A 6 26.27 -4.20 29.18
C LYS A 6 27.48 -4.65 28.37
N THR A 7 27.54 -5.94 28.04
CA THR A 7 28.48 -6.46 27.04
C THR A 7 27.74 -6.68 25.72
N THR A 8 28.28 -6.02 24.70
CA THR A 8 27.98 -6.10 23.28
C THR A 8 28.21 -7.50 22.75
N SER A 9 27.16 -8.16 22.24
CA SER A 9 27.31 -9.40 21.47
C SER A 9 27.78 -9.07 20.06
N THR A 10 29.06 -9.28 19.83
CA THR A 10 29.74 -9.21 18.54
C THR A 10 29.26 -10.31 17.58
N ILE A 11 29.20 -9.93 16.32
CA ILE A 11 28.97 -10.73 15.11
C ILE A 11 29.74 -12.06 15.18
N ASN A 12 29.04 -13.16 14.97
CA ASN A 12 29.63 -14.49 14.85
C ASN A 12 30.13 -14.67 13.40
N PRO A 13 31.44 -14.85 13.14
CA PRO A 13 31.93 -15.14 11.80
C PRO A 13 31.62 -16.60 11.43
N CYS A 14 31.21 -16.84 10.18
CA CYS A 14 30.93 -18.18 9.64
C CYS A 14 32.04 -19.19 9.99
N PRO A 15 31.69 -20.45 10.30
CA PRO A 15 32.68 -21.51 10.47
C PRO A 15 33.31 -21.87 9.13
N ASP A 16 34.64 -22.02 9.16
CA ASP A 16 35.59 -22.40 8.12
C ASP A 16 35.03 -23.15 6.89
N CYS A 17 35.18 -22.54 5.71
CA CYS A 17 35.05 -23.23 4.43
C CYS A 17 36.31 -24.08 4.16
N PRO A 18 36.19 -25.34 3.70
CA PRO A 18 37.35 -26.16 3.37
C PRO A 18 38.01 -25.66 2.08
N SER A 19 39.31 -25.44 2.14
CA SER A 19 40.16 -25.18 0.98
C SER A 19 40.31 -26.47 0.16
N GLY A 20 39.71 -26.52 -1.02
CA GLY A 20 39.87 -27.59 -1.99
C GLY A 20 39.72 -27.05 -3.41
N SER A 21 40.84 -27.02 -4.14
CA SER A 21 40.89 -26.74 -5.58
C SER A 21 40.42 -27.95 -6.37
N GLU A 22 39.39 -27.79 -7.22
CA GLU A 22 39.18 -28.59 -8.43
C GLU A 22 38.16 -27.88 -9.34
N GLY A 23 38.46 -27.82 -10.64
CA GLY A 23 37.74 -27.03 -11.63
C GLY A 23 36.29 -27.47 -11.86
N GLY A 24 35.36 -26.65 -11.40
CA GLY A 24 34.01 -26.54 -11.94
C GLY A 24 33.76 -25.07 -12.28
N VAL A 25 33.10 -24.79 -13.40
CA VAL A 25 32.55 -23.45 -13.66
C VAL A 25 31.46 -23.23 -12.61
N GLY A 26 31.84 -22.69 -11.45
CA GLY A 26 30.93 -22.43 -10.35
C GLY A 26 30.01 -21.27 -10.72
N VAL A 27 28.81 -21.60 -11.18
CA VAL A 27 27.74 -20.60 -11.35
C VAL A 27 27.43 -20.04 -9.96
N SER A 28 27.46 -18.71 -9.80
CA SER A 28 27.13 -18.11 -8.51
C SER A 28 25.64 -18.28 -8.20
N LEU A 29 25.25 -18.26 -6.91
CA LEU A 29 23.84 -18.34 -6.53
C LEU A 29 23.02 -17.21 -7.18
N SER A 30 23.59 -16.00 -7.30
CA SER A 30 22.95 -14.87 -7.98
C SER A 30 22.80 -15.09 -9.49
N ASP A 31 23.73 -15.79 -10.16
CA ASP A 31 23.59 -16.13 -11.58
C ASP A 31 22.47 -17.16 -11.80
N THR A 32 22.30 -18.08 -10.85
CA THR A 32 21.20 -19.07 -10.88
C THR A 32 19.86 -18.36 -10.71
N ALA A 33 19.75 -17.48 -9.71
CA ALA A 33 18.57 -16.65 -9.46
C ALA A 33 18.19 -15.80 -10.69
N LEU A 34 19.16 -15.10 -11.28
CA LEU A 34 18.96 -14.31 -12.50
C LEU A 34 18.39 -15.15 -13.65
N ASN A 35 18.95 -16.34 -13.90
CA ASN A 35 18.47 -17.23 -14.95
C ASN A 35 17.05 -17.74 -14.67
N ASN A 36 16.73 -18.07 -13.42
CA ASN A 36 15.39 -18.50 -13.04
C ASN A 36 14.36 -17.38 -13.26
N ILE A 37 14.66 -16.14 -12.85
CA ILE A 37 13.81 -14.98 -13.06
C ILE A 37 13.55 -14.75 -14.55
N ILE A 38 14.59 -14.73 -15.39
CA ILE A 38 14.48 -14.50 -16.84
C ILE A 38 13.61 -15.58 -17.50
N ASN A 39 13.85 -16.85 -17.16
CA ASN A 39 13.12 -17.97 -17.76
C ASN A 39 11.66 -18.01 -17.31
N THR A 40 11.40 -17.81 -16.01
CA THR A 40 10.06 -17.82 -15.42
C THR A 40 9.19 -16.71 -15.99
N LEU A 41 9.72 -15.49 -16.06
CA LEU A 41 9.02 -14.35 -16.64
C LEU A 41 9.00 -14.34 -18.18
N GLN A 42 9.71 -15.26 -18.83
CA GLN A 42 9.88 -15.32 -20.29
C GLN A 42 10.38 -13.99 -20.88
N LEU A 43 11.34 -13.34 -20.21
CA LEU A 43 11.83 -12.03 -20.61
C LEU A 43 12.54 -12.10 -21.96
N GLY A 44 12.10 -11.30 -22.91
CA GLY A 44 12.60 -11.29 -24.28
C GLY A 44 13.04 -9.92 -24.77
N THR A 45 13.14 -9.76 -26.08
CA THR A 45 13.54 -8.49 -26.72
C THR A 45 12.64 -7.32 -26.34
N ALA A 46 11.35 -7.56 -26.09
CA ALA A 46 10.41 -6.54 -25.65
C ALA A 46 10.75 -5.99 -24.24
N ASP A 47 11.41 -6.80 -23.41
CA ASP A 47 11.79 -6.48 -22.03
C ASP A 47 13.24 -6.00 -21.93
N LYS A 48 13.83 -5.48 -23.02
CA LYS A 48 15.26 -5.16 -23.11
C LYS A 48 15.76 -4.29 -21.95
N VAL A 49 14.97 -3.30 -21.51
CA VAL A 49 15.35 -2.41 -20.40
C VAL A 49 15.44 -3.19 -19.08
N MET A 50 14.41 -4.00 -18.79
CA MET A 50 14.35 -4.86 -17.60
C MET A 50 15.48 -5.90 -17.61
N LEU A 51 15.70 -6.56 -18.75
CA LEU A 51 16.80 -7.52 -18.93
C LEU A 51 18.17 -6.90 -18.72
N THR A 52 18.37 -5.67 -19.21
CA THR A 52 19.65 -4.97 -19.06
C THR A 52 19.90 -4.66 -17.60
N TRP A 53 18.89 -4.13 -16.91
CA TRP A 53 19.00 -3.82 -15.48
C TRP A 53 19.25 -5.07 -14.63
N LEU A 54 18.49 -6.14 -14.84
CA LEU A 54 18.67 -7.41 -14.10
C LEU A 54 20.08 -7.98 -14.25
N LYS A 55 20.74 -7.78 -15.41
CA LYS A 55 22.07 -8.32 -15.69
C LYS A 55 23.22 -7.45 -15.18
N LEU A 56 23.02 -6.13 -15.13
CA LEU A 56 24.11 -5.16 -14.96
C LEU A 56 24.01 -4.32 -13.68
N GLU A 57 22.79 -4.10 -13.19
CA GLU A 57 22.52 -3.11 -12.15
C GLU A 57 21.86 -3.73 -10.90
N ALA A 58 21.06 -4.79 -11.07
CA ALA A 58 20.43 -5.48 -9.95
C ALA A 58 21.48 -6.05 -8.99
N THR A 59 21.31 -5.77 -7.71
CA THR A 59 22.20 -6.29 -6.67
C THR A 59 21.97 -7.79 -6.45
N PRO A 60 22.97 -8.54 -5.96
CA PRO A 60 22.78 -9.95 -5.60
C PRO A 60 21.64 -10.18 -4.60
N ALA A 61 21.43 -9.25 -3.66
CA ALA A 61 20.35 -9.34 -2.68
C ALA A 61 18.97 -9.21 -3.33
N GLU A 62 18.80 -8.28 -4.28
CA GLU A 62 17.56 -8.13 -5.03
C GLU A 62 17.26 -9.37 -5.88
N LEU A 63 18.26 -9.91 -6.58
CA LEU A 63 18.11 -11.14 -7.36
C LEU A 63 17.68 -12.32 -6.48
N LEU A 64 18.30 -12.50 -5.32
CA LEU A 64 17.93 -13.56 -4.39
C LEU A 64 16.54 -13.36 -3.78
N ALA A 65 16.13 -12.11 -3.50
CA ALA A 65 14.79 -11.83 -3.01
C ALA A 65 13.70 -12.12 -4.06
N MET A 66 13.94 -11.74 -5.31
CA MET A 66 13.07 -12.03 -6.44
C MET A 66 12.94 -13.54 -6.70
N ASP A 67 14.06 -14.26 -6.65
CA ASP A 67 14.09 -15.70 -6.84
C ASP A 67 13.36 -16.43 -5.71
N LYS A 68 13.64 -16.05 -4.45
CA LYS A 68 12.90 -16.55 -3.29
C LYS A 68 11.40 -16.30 -3.39
N PHE A 69 11.00 -15.12 -3.86
CA PHE A 69 9.59 -14.83 -4.10
C PHE A 69 8.96 -15.78 -5.12
N LEU A 70 9.67 -16.13 -6.20
CA LEU A 70 9.20 -17.13 -7.17
C LEU A 70 9.12 -18.53 -6.56
N GLU A 71 10.04 -18.92 -5.68
CA GLU A 71 10.01 -20.21 -4.99
C GLU A 71 8.83 -20.33 -4.01
N ASP A 72 8.54 -19.25 -3.29
CA ASP A 72 7.48 -19.21 -2.27
C ASP A 72 6.06 -19.10 -2.88
N ASN A 73 5.93 -18.87 -4.19
CA ASN A 73 4.66 -18.61 -4.86
C ASN A 73 4.40 -19.52 -6.08
N VAL A 74 3.12 -19.73 -6.38
CA VAL A 74 2.72 -20.52 -7.55
C VAL A 74 3.07 -19.76 -8.84
N ASN A 75 3.80 -20.41 -9.75
CA ASN A 75 4.06 -19.88 -11.09
C ASN A 75 2.74 -19.61 -11.84
N SER A 76 2.38 -18.34 -11.94
CA SER A 76 1.08 -17.86 -12.40
C SER A 76 1.21 -16.47 -13.05
N GLU A 77 0.22 -16.07 -13.85
CA GLU A 77 0.19 -14.73 -14.44
C GLU A 77 0.20 -13.61 -13.41
N GLU A 78 -0.46 -13.84 -12.26
CA GLU A 78 -0.49 -12.90 -11.13
C GLU A 78 0.91 -12.71 -10.52
N THR A 79 1.58 -13.81 -10.18
CA THR A 79 2.97 -13.79 -9.68
C THR A 79 3.91 -13.11 -10.67
N HIS A 80 3.74 -13.36 -11.98
CA HIS A 80 4.53 -12.69 -13.02
C HIS A 80 4.24 -11.20 -13.11
N ALA A 81 2.98 -10.80 -13.00
CA ALA A 81 2.58 -9.40 -13.05
C ALA A 81 3.12 -8.62 -11.85
N PHE A 82 3.04 -9.20 -10.66
CA PHE A 82 3.65 -8.61 -9.46
C PHE A 82 5.15 -8.46 -9.63
N LEU A 83 5.86 -9.53 -9.99
CA LEU A 83 7.32 -9.51 -10.08
C LEU A 83 7.81 -8.52 -11.15
N ARG A 84 7.09 -8.38 -12.28
CA ARG A 84 7.40 -7.37 -13.30
C ARG A 84 7.26 -5.94 -12.76
N GLU A 85 6.20 -5.66 -12.00
CA GLU A 85 6.01 -4.35 -11.38
C GLU A 85 6.99 -4.10 -10.23
N ALA A 86 7.35 -5.13 -9.47
CA ALA A 86 8.39 -5.07 -8.45
C ALA A 86 9.76 -4.72 -9.07
N ILE A 87 10.13 -5.38 -10.17
CA ILE A 87 11.36 -5.05 -10.92
C ILE A 87 11.29 -3.62 -11.44
N ASN A 88 10.17 -3.18 -12.02
CA ASN A 88 9.99 -1.80 -12.47
C ASN A 88 10.18 -0.80 -11.32
N ALA A 89 9.68 -1.10 -10.11
CA ALA A 89 9.89 -0.25 -8.95
C ALA A 89 11.37 -0.18 -8.55
N LEU A 90 12.05 -1.32 -8.42
CA LEU A 90 13.48 -1.39 -8.07
C LEU A 90 14.36 -0.67 -9.10
N MET A 91 14.10 -0.87 -10.39
CA MET A 91 14.76 -0.14 -11.49
C MET A 91 14.70 1.39 -11.35
N ASN A 92 13.62 1.88 -10.74
CA ASN A 92 13.37 3.30 -10.53
C ASN A 92 13.70 3.76 -9.09
N ASN A 93 14.51 2.98 -8.35
CA ASN A 93 14.89 3.22 -6.96
C ASN A 93 13.73 3.19 -5.93
N GLY A 94 12.64 2.50 -6.29
CA GLY A 94 11.54 2.16 -5.39
C GLY A 94 11.91 1.06 -4.39
N GLU A 95 10.91 0.54 -3.69
CA GLU A 95 11.03 -0.55 -2.72
C GLU A 95 9.91 -1.57 -2.90
N VAL A 96 10.16 -2.79 -2.43
CA VAL A 96 9.21 -3.89 -2.49
C VAL A 96 9.17 -4.54 -1.11
N ASP A 97 7.99 -4.55 -0.49
CA ASP A 97 7.72 -5.40 0.65
C ASP A 97 7.34 -6.78 0.10
N TRP A 98 8.31 -7.71 0.15
CA TRP A 98 8.12 -9.07 -0.36
C TRP A 98 7.23 -9.94 0.52
N VAL A 99 7.06 -9.57 1.80
CA VAL A 99 6.19 -10.30 2.73
C VAL A 99 4.75 -9.88 2.47
N ASP A 100 4.44 -8.59 2.58
CA ASP A 100 3.08 -8.09 2.39
C ASP A 100 2.69 -7.94 0.89
N LYS A 101 3.64 -8.18 -0.02
CA LYS A 101 3.51 -8.02 -1.49
C LYS A 101 3.04 -6.62 -1.89
N ILE A 102 3.71 -5.61 -1.34
CA ILE A 102 3.40 -4.19 -1.59
C ILE A 102 4.55 -3.54 -2.35
N ILE A 103 4.19 -2.77 -3.38
CA ILE A 103 5.13 -2.03 -4.21
C ILE A 103 5.13 -0.56 -3.79
N ILE A 104 6.29 -0.05 -3.40
CA ILE A 104 6.49 1.35 -3.06
C ILE A 104 7.24 2.03 -4.20
N ASP A 105 6.54 2.88 -4.95
CA ASP A 105 7.15 3.68 -6.01
C ASP A 105 8.14 4.70 -5.43
N SER A 106 9.21 5.01 -6.17
CA SER A 106 10.24 5.94 -5.68
C SER A 106 9.71 7.35 -5.41
N THR A 107 8.63 7.75 -6.07
CA THR A 107 7.93 9.02 -5.79
C THR A 107 7.29 9.06 -4.39
N PHE A 108 6.98 7.91 -3.81
CA PHE A 108 6.41 7.79 -2.47
C PHE A 108 7.48 7.85 -1.38
N LYS A 109 8.70 7.43 -1.70
CA LYS A 109 9.82 7.35 -0.75
C LYS A 109 10.30 8.71 -0.27
N ASN A 110 10.77 8.76 0.97
CA ASN A 110 11.23 9.96 1.67
C ASN A 110 10.17 11.08 1.69
N THR A 111 8.88 10.71 1.63
CA THR A 111 7.78 11.67 1.68
C THR A 111 7.06 11.62 3.03
N LYS A 112 6.29 12.68 3.30
CA LYS A 112 5.37 12.67 4.44
C LYS A 112 4.31 11.56 4.31
N ALA A 113 3.93 11.17 3.09
CA ALA A 113 2.95 10.09 2.90
C ALA A 113 3.52 8.74 3.36
N GLU A 114 4.77 8.44 3.02
CA GLU A 114 5.47 7.25 3.51
C GLU A 114 5.60 7.24 5.03
N CYS A 115 6.01 8.35 5.65
CA CYS A 115 6.10 8.43 7.10
C CYS A 115 4.76 8.10 7.80
N ILE A 116 3.65 8.63 7.28
CA ILE A 116 2.31 8.37 7.83
C ILE A 116 1.86 6.93 7.54
N TYR A 117 2.13 6.42 6.33
CA TYR A 117 1.85 5.03 5.97
C TYR A 117 2.57 4.04 6.89
N ASN A 118 3.87 4.24 7.14
CA ASN A 118 4.65 3.38 8.02
C ASN A 118 4.09 3.36 9.46
N LYS A 119 3.66 4.52 9.96
CA LYS A 119 2.99 4.62 11.27
C LYS A 119 1.65 3.90 11.30
N LEU A 120 0.84 4.03 10.25
CA LEU A 120 -0.43 3.30 10.11
C LEU A 120 -0.20 1.79 10.02
N ASN A 121 0.82 1.34 9.27
CA ASN A 121 1.12 -0.08 9.11
C ASN A 121 1.67 -0.72 10.40
N ALA A 122 2.33 0.07 11.25
CA ALA A 122 2.78 -0.36 12.57
C ALA A 122 1.64 -0.46 13.62
N LEU A 123 0.41 -0.04 13.29
CA LEU A 123 -0.73 -0.17 14.19
C LEU A 123 -1.22 -1.62 14.29
N SER A 124 -1.84 -1.95 15.42
CA SER A 124 -1.91 -3.34 15.86
C SER A 124 -3.13 -4.13 15.38
N THR A 125 -4.24 -3.55 14.90
CA THR A 125 -5.46 -4.39 14.66
C THR A 125 -6.49 -3.97 13.59
N LYS A 126 -6.30 -2.89 12.79
CA LYS A 126 -7.29 -2.57 11.73
C LYS A 126 -6.70 -2.17 10.37
N PHE A 127 -5.72 -1.27 10.36
CA PHE A 127 -5.10 -0.84 9.09
C PHE A 127 -4.17 -1.92 8.53
N SER A 128 -3.28 -2.47 9.37
CA SER A 128 -2.43 -3.62 9.00
C SER A 128 -3.29 -4.80 8.50
N ASP A 129 -4.41 -5.12 9.17
CA ASP A 129 -5.31 -6.19 8.72
C ASP A 129 -6.02 -5.87 7.38
N ALA A 130 -6.28 -4.60 7.09
CA ALA A 130 -6.85 -4.20 5.80
C ALA A 130 -5.82 -4.32 4.67
N ILE A 131 -4.55 -4.02 4.97
CA ILE A 131 -3.42 -4.15 4.04
C ILE A 131 -3.04 -5.63 3.84
N LYS A 132 -3.07 -6.45 4.88
CA LYS A 132 -2.83 -7.91 4.79
C LYS A 132 -3.87 -8.66 3.95
N LYS A 133 -5.02 -8.06 3.63
CA LYS A 133 -5.99 -8.68 2.71
C LYS A 133 -5.50 -8.73 1.26
N PHE A 134 -4.41 -8.02 0.96
CA PHE A 134 -3.67 -8.11 -0.28
C PHE A 134 -2.58 -9.22 -0.22
N ASP A 135 -2.46 -9.95 0.91
CA ASP A 135 -1.42 -10.94 1.24
C ASP A 135 -1.99 -12.35 1.57
N GLY A 136 -2.85 -12.92 0.72
CA GLY A 136 -3.50 -14.25 0.97
C GLY A 136 -3.31 -15.27 -0.16
N GLU A 137 -3.75 -16.54 0.03
CA GLU A 137 -3.51 -17.71 -0.84
C GLU A 137 -3.89 -17.60 -2.33
N PHE A 138 -4.56 -16.52 -2.74
CA PHE A 138 -4.63 -16.02 -4.12
C PHE A 138 -4.90 -14.51 -4.05
N PRO A 139 -3.89 -13.63 -3.99
CA PRO A 139 -4.17 -12.20 -3.93
C PRO A 139 -4.66 -11.80 -5.32
N VAL A 140 -5.98 -11.68 -5.45
CA VAL A 140 -6.61 -11.28 -6.71
C VAL A 140 -6.08 -9.92 -7.19
N SER A 141 -5.42 -9.15 -6.31
CA SER A 141 -4.56 -8.02 -6.67
C SER A 141 -3.54 -7.69 -5.58
N HIS A 142 -2.44 -7.08 -5.98
CA HIS A 142 -1.44 -6.46 -5.10
C HIS A 142 -1.61 -4.95 -5.06
N LEU A 143 -0.96 -4.31 -4.07
CA LEU A 143 -1.04 -2.87 -3.86
C LEU A 143 0.24 -2.17 -4.33
N LYS A 144 0.08 -1.05 -5.04
CA LYS A 144 1.15 -0.10 -5.36
C LYS A 144 0.85 1.26 -4.74
N MET A 145 1.85 1.87 -4.11
CA MET A 145 1.77 3.22 -3.54
C MET A 145 2.65 4.17 -4.34
N SER A 146 2.11 5.32 -4.75
CA SER A 146 2.87 6.35 -5.48
C SER A 146 2.40 7.77 -5.12
N VAL A 147 3.21 8.77 -5.49
CA VAL A 147 2.84 10.19 -5.43
C VAL A 147 2.70 10.72 -6.86
N ASP A 148 1.59 11.39 -7.15
CA ASP A 148 1.29 11.97 -8.46
C ASP A 148 1.14 13.49 -8.36
N ASN A 149 2.01 14.21 -9.07
CA ASN A 149 1.99 15.68 -9.15
C ASN A 149 1.10 16.20 -10.30
N ASN A 150 0.46 15.32 -11.08
CA ASN A 150 -0.49 15.71 -12.12
C ASN A 150 -1.93 15.80 -11.62
N LEU A 151 -2.19 15.39 -10.36
CA LEU A 151 -3.51 15.48 -9.76
C LEU A 151 -3.89 16.95 -9.47
N PRO A 152 -5.14 17.37 -9.75
CA PRO A 152 -5.61 18.70 -9.38
C PRO A 152 -5.52 18.94 -7.87
N ASP A 153 -5.21 20.15 -7.42
CA ASP A 153 -5.10 20.50 -5.99
C ASP A 153 -6.37 20.20 -5.17
N SER A 154 -7.53 20.15 -5.82
CA SER A 154 -8.81 19.78 -5.20
C SER A 154 -8.93 18.28 -4.89
N VAL A 155 -8.04 17.45 -5.43
CA VAL A 155 -8.02 16.00 -5.27
C VAL A 155 -6.96 15.62 -4.25
N ASN A 156 -7.38 14.87 -3.25
CA ASN A 156 -6.53 14.45 -2.13
C ASN A 156 -5.66 13.24 -2.50
N ALA A 157 -6.25 12.29 -3.21
CA ALA A 157 -5.63 11.08 -3.73
C ALA A 157 -6.62 10.42 -4.71
N ILE A 158 -6.15 9.40 -5.45
CA ILE A 158 -7.02 8.51 -6.20
C ILE A 158 -6.57 7.05 -6.03
N THR A 159 -7.54 6.13 -6.03
CA THR A 159 -7.27 4.70 -6.13
C THR A 159 -7.62 4.22 -7.54
N SER A 160 -6.61 3.76 -8.29
CA SER A 160 -6.75 3.22 -9.64
C SER A 160 -6.86 1.71 -9.63
N ASN A 161 -7.81 1.21 -10.39
CA ASN A 161 -8.08 -0.21 -10.60
C ASN A 161 -7.74 -0.66 -12.03
N SER A 162 -6.89 0.09 -12.75
CA SER A 162 -6.61 -0.13 -14.17
C SER A 162 -5.61 -1.26 -14.47
N GLY A 163 -4.74 -1.63 -13.52
CA GLY A 163 -3.75 -2.70 -13.73
C GLY A 163 -4.34 -4.08 -13.47
N THR A 164 -4.10 -5.07 -14.33
CA THR A 164 -4.74 -6.40 -14.26
C THR A 164 -4.65 -7.07 -12.88
N TYR A 165 -3.48 -7.01 -12.24
CA TYR A 165 -3.23 -7.59 -10.91
C TYR A 165 -2.73 -6.55 -9.90
N ILE A 166 -2.70 -5.27 -10.26
CA ILE A 166 -2.25 -4.18 -9.39
C ILE A 166 -3.37 -3.16 -9.21
N ILE A 167 -3.63 -2.83 -7.95
CA ILE A 167 -4.41 -1.66 -7.55
C ILE A 167 -3.42 -0.62 -7.05
N GLU A 168 -3.51 0.60 -7.56
CA GLU A 168 -2.56 1.67 -7.26
C GLU A 168 -3.23 2.81 -6.49
N ILE A 169 -2.68 3.18 -5.34
CA ILE A 169 -3.06 4.37 -4.60
C ILE A 169 -2.06 5.48 -4.93
N LYS A 170 -2.58 6.58 -5.50
CA LYS A 170 -1.82 7.77 -5.88
C LYS A 170 -2.15 8.92 -4.95
N ILE A 171 -1.19 9.35 -4.14
CA ILE A 171 -1.35 10.51 -3.26
C ILE A 171 -1.01 11.78 -4.05
N ASN A 172 -1.82 12.83 -3.90
CA ASN A 172 -1.52 14.11 -4.56
C ASN A 172 -0.28 14.77 -3.93
N GLY A 173 0.79 14.89 -4.72
CA GLY A 173 2.04 15.51 -4.29
C GLY A 173 1.98 17.04 -4.19
N ASN A 174 1.10 17.70 -4.96
CA ASN A 174 0.97 19.16 -5.01
C ASN A 174 0.53 19.75 -3.65
N THR A 175 -0.31 19.03 -2.92
CA THR A 175 -0.82 19.47 -1.61
C THR A 175 -0.16 18.79 -0.43
N LEU A 176 0.73 17.81 -0.69
CA LEU A 176 1.26 16.89 0.33
C LEU A 176 1.90 17.63 1.50
N GLN A 177 2.75 18.62 1.24
CA GLN A 177 3.46 19.36 2.29
C GLN A 177 2.52 20.15 3.22
N ASN A 178 1.38 20.61 2.70
CA ASN A 178 0.44 21.45 3.46
C ASN A 178 -0.58 20.65 4.27
N ARG A 179 -0.75 19.35 3.99
CA ARG A 179 -1.71 18.48 4.66
C ARG A 179 -1.31 18.19 6.10
N THR A 180 -2.29 18.18 7.01
CA THR A 180 -2.04 17.77 8.38
C THR A 180 -1.86 16.26 8.48
N VAL A 181 -1.27 15.79 9.59
CA VAL A 181 -0.96 14.39 9.85
C VAL A 181 -2.24 13.55 9.84
N LEU A 182 -3.30 13.93 10.57
CA LEU A 182 -4.55 13.13 10.58
C LEU A 182 -5.30 13.18 9.26
N GLU A 183 -5.20 14.26 8.49
CA GLU A 183 -5.82 14.30 7.16
C GLU A 183 -5.14 13.38 6.16
N LEU A 184 -3.81 13.31 6.22
CA LEU A 184 -3.06 12.40 5.38
C LEU A 184 -3.30 10.94 5.79
N ALA A 185 -3.36 10.66 7.10
CA ALA A 185 -3.76 9.36 7.61
C ALA A 185 -5.18 8.97 7.16
N ARG A 186 -6.15 9.87 7.31
CA ARG A 186 -7.52 9.68 6.82
C ARG A 186 -7.53 9.38 5.32
N THR A 187 -6.74 10.12 4.53
CA THR A 187 -6.64 9.90 3.08
C THR A 187 -6.12 8.50 2.78
N LEU A 188 -5.03 8.06 3.40
CA LEU A 188 -4.48 6.71 3.19
C LEU A 188 -5.48 5.62 3.58
N ILE A 189 -6.17 5.78 4.71
CA ILE A 189 -7.23 4.87 5.15
C ILE A 189 -8.38 4.83 4.12
N HIS A 190 -8.83 5.99 3.64
CA HIS A 190 -9.90 6.13 2.67
C HIS A 190 -9.57 5.42 1.35
N GLU A 191 -8.38 5.66 0.80
CA GLU A 191 -7.92 5.00 -0.42
C GLU A 191 -7.70 3.49 -0.23
N THR A 192 -7.24 3.06 0.94
CA THR A 192 -7.11 1.62 1.26
C THR A 192 -8.48 0.92 1.25
N ILE A 193 -9.55 1.59 1.71
CA ILE A 193 -10.91 1.06 1.63
C ILE A 193 -11.37 0.98 0.16
N HIS A 194 -11.06 1.97 -0.68
CA HIS A 194 -11.30 1.88 -2.12
C HIS A 194 -10.59 0.67 -2.75
N ALA A 195 -9.32 0.47 -2.39
CA ALA A 195 -8.53 -0.65 -2.89
C ALA A 195 -9.14 -1.99 -2.47
N GLU A 196 -9.57 -2.14 -1.22
CA GLU A 196 -10.23 -3.35 -0.72
C GLU A 196 -11.56 -3.61 -1.45
N MET A 197 -12.34 -2.56 -1.73
CA MET A 197 -13.56 -2.69 -2.52
C MET A 197 -13.27 -3.19 -3.94
N TYR A 198 -12.22 -2.69 -4.60
CA TYR A 198 -11.81 -3.18 -5.92
C TYR A 198 -11.29 -4.62 -5.88
N ARG A 199 -10.49 -4.99 -4.87
CA ARG A 199 -10.01 -6.36 -4.67
C ARG A 199 -11.19 -7.34 -4.57
N LYS A 200 -12.23 -6.99 -3.81
CA LYS A 200 -13.47 -7.77 -3.71
C LYS A 200 -14.23 -7.87 -5.04
N LEU A 201 -14.28 -6.81 -5.84
CA LEU A 201 -14.88 -6.91 -7.17
C LEU A 201 -14.12 -7.89 -8.06
N ARG A 202 -12.79 -7.83 -8.04
CA ARG A 202 -11.94 -8.72 -8.84
C ARG A 202 -12.08 -10.18 -8.43
N SER A 203 -12.24 -10.46 -7.12
CA SER A 203 -12.39 -11.85 -6.63
C SER A 203 -13.64 -12.56 -7.16
N VAL A 204 -14.59 -11.81 -7.71
CA VAL A 204 -15.80 -12.33 -8.36
C VAL A 204 -15.88 -11.92 -9.83
N ASN A 205 -14.75 -11.55 -10.44
CA ASN A 205 -14.65 -11.09 -11.83
C ASN A 205 -15.69 -10.02 -12.18
N TYR A 206 -15.87 -9.04 -11.30
CA TYR A 206 -16.83 -7.93 -11.39
C TYR A 206 -18.32 -8.34 -11.50
N SER A 207 -18.61 -9.63 -11.41
CA SER A 207 -19.95 -10.21 -11.46
C SER A 207 -20.51 -10.37 -10.06
N VAL A 208 -20.59 -9.26 -9.32
CA VAL A 208 -21.06 -9.25 -7.93
C VAL A 208 -22.51 -9.68 -7.87
N SER A 209 -22.81 -10.61 -6.96
CA SER A 209 -24.16 -11.05 -6.61
C SER A 209 -24.48 -10.79 -5.14
N ILE A 210 -25.76 -10.98 -4.79
CA ILE A 210 -26.24 -10.87 -3.43
C ILE A 210 -25.56 -11.87 -2.46
N ASN A 211 -25.06 -12.99 -2.98
CA ASN A 211 -24.42 -14.05 -2.20
C ASN A 211 -22.94 -13.80 -1.93
N ASP A 212 -22.30 -12.89 -2.66
CA ASP A 212 -20.85 -12.61 -2.51
C ASP A 212 -20.62 -11.59 -1.40
N PHE A 213 -21.17 -10.39 -1.62
CA PHE A 213 -20.96 -9.24 -0.74
C PHE A 213 -22.25 -8.42 -0.70
N LEU A 214 -23.25 -8.86 0.09
CA LEU A 214 -24.57 -8.22 0.17
C LEU A 214 -24.50 -6.69 0.23
N GLY A 215 -23.63 -6.16 1.10
CA GLY A 215 -23.40 -4.73 1.21
C GLY A 215 -22.84 -4.10 -0.06
N ILE A 216 -21.88 -4.70 -0.76
CA ILE A 216 -21.33 -4.13 -2.00
C ILE A 216 -22.33 -4.26 -3.15
N PHE A 217 -23.01 -5.41 -3.29
CA PHE A 217 -23.95 -5.68 -4.37
C PHE A 217 -25.03 -4.60 -4.50
N TYR A 218 -25.64 -4.22 -3.37
CA TYR A 218 -26.69 -3.20 -3.35
C TYR A 218 -26.18 -1.87 -3.91
N TYR A 219 -25.07 -1.34 -3.39
CA TYR A 219 -24.59 -0.04 -3.84
C TYR A 219 -24.02 -0.11 -5.26
N TYR A 220 -23.27 -1.17 -5.59
CA TYR A 220 -22.65 -1.39 -6.90
C TYR A 220 -23.68 -1.40 -8.04
N SER A 221 -24.85 -2.02 -7.81
CA SER A 221 -25.94 -2.09 -8.79
C SER A 221 -26.79 -0.81 -8.87
N THR A 222 -26.75 0.05 -7.84
CA THR A 222 -27.69 1.18 -7.69
C THR A 222 -27.07 2.54 -7.97
N TYR A 223 -25.80 2.76 -7.62
CA TYR A 223 -25.18 4.09 -7.63
C TYR A 223 -23.94 4.17 -8.52
N LYS A 224 -23.81 5.25 -9.30
CA LYS A 224 -22.57 5.52 -10.07
C LYS A 224 -21.35 5.72 -9.15
N ASN A 225 -21.53 6.40 -8.01
CA ASN A 225 -20.50 6.64 -6.99
C ASN A 225 -20.57 5.64 -5.83
N TRP A 226 -20.89 4.37 -6.13
CA TRP A 226 -21.21 3.35 -5.13
C TRP A 226 -20.15 3.18 -4.03
N GLN A 227 -18.86 3.33 -4.33
CA GLN A 227 -17.80 3.18 -3.32
C GLN A 227 -17.95 4.23 -2.20
N HIS A 228 -18.17 5.49 -2.56
CA HIS A 228 -18.42 6.55 -1.57
C HIS A 228 -19.73 6.32 -0.82
N GLN A 229 -20.80 5.86 -1.49
CA GLN A 229 -22.08 5.56 -0.82
C GLN A 229 -21.94 4.43 0.20
N GLN A 230 -21.27 3.36 -0.20
CA GLN A 230 -20.98 2.21 0.65
C GLN A 230 -20.09 2.62 1.81
N MET A 231 -19.07 3.46 1.56
CA MET A 231 -18.17 3.95 2.59
C MET A 231 -18.89 4.85 3.61
N ALA A 232 -19.71 5.80 3.14
CA ALA A 232 -20.49 6.70 3.98
C ALA A 232 -21.48 5.95 4.89
N SER A 233 -22.06 4.88 4.38
CA SER A 233 -23.08 4.10 5.10
C SER A 233 -22.46 3.06 6.05
N ASN A 234 -21.33 2.44 5.67
CA ASN A 234 -20.84 1.22 6.34
C ASN A 234 -19.40 1.28 6.86
N TYR A 235 -18.56 2.19 6.36
CA TYR A 235 -17.13 2.20 6.70
C TYR A 235 -16.66 3.45 7.46
N ARG A 236 -17.54 4.45 7.70
CA ARG A 236 -17.14 5.63 8.49
C ARG A 236 -16.65 5.28 9.88
N THR A 237 -17.33 4.37 10.59
CA THR A 237 -16.88 3.91 11.92
C THR A 237 -15.49 3.25 11.85
N THR A 238 -15.21 2.50 10.78
CA THR A 238 -13.86 1.93 10.54
C THR A 238 -12.80 3.02 10.39
N ILE A 239 -13.10 4.09 9.62
CA ILE A 239 -12.19 5.24 9.47
C ILE A 239 -11.97 5.93 10.82
N VAL A 240 -13.04 6.17 11.58
CA VAL A 240 -12.98 6.79 12.90
C VAL A 240 -12.09 5.98 13.85
N ASP A 241 -12.29 4.66 13.92
CA ASP A 241 -11.51 3.80 14.80
C ASP A 241 -10.03 3.78 14.44
N MET A 242 -9.70 3.71 13.15
CA MET A 242 -8.30 3.75 12.68
C MET A 242 -7.65 5.10 12.97
N LEU A 243 -8.38 6.21 12.80
CA LEU A 243 -7.87 7.55 13.15
C LEU A 243 -7.64 7.70 14.66
N LYS A 244 -8.54 7.16 15.48
CA LYS A 244 -8.40 7.14 16.94
C LYS A 244 -7.16 6.36 17.38
N GLU A 245 -6.95 5.18 16.81
CA GLU A 245 -5.77 4.36 17.11
C GLU A 245 -4.50 5.10 16.68
N PHE A 246 -4.47 5.63 15.45
CA PHE A 246 -3.33 6.37 14.91
C PHE A 246 -2.96 7.60 15.75
N ASP A 247 -3.96 8.35 16.21
CA ASP A 247 -3.78 9.57 16.99
C ASP A 247 -3.60 9.32 18.49
N ASN A 248 -3.58 8.05 18.93
CA ASN A 248 -3.63 7.67 20.34
C ASN A 248 -4.77 8.37 21.11
N ASN A 249 -5.92 8.51 20.45
CA ASN A 249 -7.16 9.07 20.98
C ASN A 249 -7.00 10.47 21.63
N GLN A 250 -6.17 11.34 21.05
CA GLN A 250 -5.94 12.70 21.56
C GLN A 250 -7.10 13.68 21.32
N HIS A 251 -8.02 13.34 20.41
CA HIS A 251 -9.20 14.17 20.09
C HIS A 251 -10.50 13.48 20.49
N THR A 252 -11.62 14.22 20.39
CA THR A 252 -12.95 13.68 20.72
C THR A 252 -13.48 12.77 19.62
N GLU A 253 -14.37 11.84 19.99
CA GLU A 253 -15.11 11.01 19.03
C GLU A 253 -15.77 11.84 17.92
N SER A 254 -16.39 12.98 18.27
CA SER A 254 -17.09 13.83 17.31
C SER A 254 -16.12 14.44 16.29
N PHE A 255 -14.89 14.73 16.69
CA PHE A 255 -13.86 15.25 15.80
C PHE A 255 -13.42 14.21 14.77
N TYR A 256 -13.13 12.97 15.20
CA TYR A 256 -12.79 11.90 14.27
C TYR A 256 -13.95 11.58 13.33
N SER A 257 -15.18 11.56 13.85
CA SER A 257 -16.38 11.38 13.04
C SER A 257 -16.57 12.51 12.01
N ASP A 258 -16.18 13.74 12.33
CA ASP A 258 -16.25 14.87 11.41
C ASP A 258 -15.18 14.75 10.32
N LEU A 259 -13.94 14.36 10.68
CA LEU A 259 -12.88 14.10 9.71
C LEU A 259 -13.27 12.97 8.75
N ALA A 260 -13.88 11.89 9.24
CA ALA A 260 -14.28 10.73 8.43
C ALA A 260 -15.31 11.07 7.33
N TRP A 261 -15.98 12.23 7.38
CA TRP A 261 -16.86 12.70 6.30
C TRP A 261 -16.12 13.35 5.13
N GLU A 262 -14.86 13.77 5.30
CA GLU A 262 -14.10 14.38 4.23
C GLU A 262 -13.87 13.37 3.09
N GLY A 263 -14.27 13.75 1.87
CA GLY A 263 -14.30 12.87 0.69
C GLY A 263 -15.64 12.17 0.43
N LEU A 264 -16.58 12.23 1.39
CA LEU A 264 -17.90 11.57 1.30
C LEU A 264 -19.06 12.55 1.13
N GLN A 265 -18.76 13.83 0.90
CA GLN A 265 -19.75 14.87 0.66
C GLN A 265 -20.53 14.59 -0.63
N GLY A 266 -21.84 14.82 -0.60
CA GLY A 266 -22.76 14.56 -1.72
C GLY A 266 -23.25 13.12 -1.82
N THR A 267 -22.81 12.21 -0.93
CA THR A 267 -23.47 10.90 -0.76
C THR A 267 -24.89 11.04 -0.21
N VAL A 268 -25.71 9.99 -0.33
CA VAL A 268 -27.08 9.98 0.21
C VAL A 268 -27.03 10.22 1.72
N ALA A 269 -26.20 9.46 2.44
CA ALA A 269 -26.02 9.61 3.88
C ALA A 269 -25.53 11.02 4.28
N TRP A 270 -24.66 11.65 3.49
CA TRP A 270 -24.28 13.05 3.73
C TRP A 270 -25.47 14.00 3.54
N ASN A 271 -26.26 13.79 2.49
CA ASN A 271 -27.36 14.68 2.15
C ASN A 271 -28.50 14.62 3.19
N GLU A 272 -28.65 13.51 3.90
CA GLU A 272 -29.61 13.33 5.00
C GLU A 272 -29.23 14.07 6.29
N LEU A 273 -27.95 14.46 6.46
CA LEU A 273 -27.53 15.26 7.61
C LEU A 273 -28.25 16.61 7.63
N SER A 274 -28.55 17.11 8.83
CA SER A 274 -29.09 18.45 9.02
C SER A 274 -28.09 19.52 8.57
N SER A 275 -28.61 20.70 8.22
CA SER A 275 -27.76 21.85 7.86
C SER A 275 -26.77 22.22 8.96
N ASN A 276 -27.15 22.05 10.23
CA ASN A 276 -26.29 22.32 11.39
C ASN A 276 -25.13 21.33 11.47
N GLU A 277 -25.40 20.04 11.25
CA GLU A 277 -24.35 19.01 11.23
C GLU A 277 -23.37 19.23 10.08
N LYS A 278 -23.87 19.46 8.86
CA LYS A 278 -23.02 19.76 7.70
C LYS A 278 -22.12 20.97 7.97
N THR A 279 -22.67 22.03 8.56
CA THR A 279 -21.92 23.25 8.90
C THR A 279 -20.84 22.97 9.95
N ARG A 280 -21.18 22.23 11.01
CA ARG A 280 -20.23 21.81 12.05
C ARG A 280 -19.08 21.00 11.46
N ILE A 281 -19.38 20.00 10.64
CA ILE A 281 -18.38 19.12 10.01
C ILE A 281 -17.46 19.92 9.10
N ILE A 282 -18.02 20.73 8.18
CA ILE A 282 -17.24 21.55 7.26
C ILE A 282 -16.31 22.50 8.03
N LYS A 283 -16.82 23.11 9.11
CA LYS A 283 -16.03 23.99 9.97
C LYS A 283 -14.90 23.22 10.67
N ALA A 284 -15.19 22.08 11.29
CA ALA A 284 -14.20 21.27 11.99
C ALA A 284 -13.05 20.83 11.07
N VAL A 285 -13.38 20.31 9.88
CA VAL A 285 -12.39 19.91 8.86
C VAL A 285 -11.56 21.11 8.41
N LYS A 286 -12.19 22.25 8.10
CA LYS A 286 -11.49 23.46 7.67
C LYS A 286 -10.57 24.02 8.75
N ASP A 287 -11.03 24.05 10.00
CA ASP A 287 -10.22 24.54 11.12
C ASP A 287 -9.01 23.64 11.35
N TYR A 288 -9.19 22.32 11.23
CA TYR A 288 -8.09 21.38 11.35
C TYR A 288 -7.07 21.52 10.20
N LYS A 289 -7.50 21.66 8.94
CA LYS A 289 -6.62 21.98 7.79
C LYS A 289 -5.66 23.13 8.06
N ASN A 290 -6.17 24.16 8.73
CA ASN A 290 -5.43 25.38 8.97
C ASN A 290 -4.48 25.27 10.17
N ASN A 291 -4.86 24.54 11.22
CA ASN A 291 -4.21 24.60 12.53
C ASN A 291 -3.60 23.28 13.01
N GLY A 292 -3.91 22.15 12.38
CA GLY A 292 -3.45 20.83 12.79
C GLY A 292 -1.96 20.62 12.57
N ASN A 293 -1.38 19.64 13.26
CA ASN A 293 0.03 19.27 13.08
C ASN A 293 0.29 18.80 11.64
N LYS A 294 1.33 19.34 10.99
CA LYS A 294 1.73 19.00 9.62
C LYS A 294 3.01 18.16 9.55
N ASN A 295 3.68 17.98 10.68
CA ASN A 295 4.97 17.30 10.76
C ASN A 295 4.79 15.86 11.24
N CYS A 296 5.24 14.92 10.42
CA CYS A 296 5.34 13.52 10.80
C CYS A 296 6.68 13.32 11.52
N ASN A 297 6.64 13.27 12.85
CA ASN A 297 7.79 13.03 13.73
C ASN A 297 7.76 11.64 14.33
#